data_AF-A0A7Y5QHZ8-F1
#
_entry.id   AF-A0A7Y5QHZ8-F1
#
_cell.length_a   1.000
_cell.length_b   1.000
_cell.length_c   1.000
_cell.angle_alpha   90.00
_cell.angle_beta   90.00
_cell.angle_gamma   90.00
#
_symmetry.space_group_name_H-M   'P 1'
#
loop_
_entity.id
_entity.type
_entity.pdbx_description
1 polymer ?
#
loop_
_entity_poly.entity_id
_entity_poly.type
_entity_poly.pdbx_seq_one_letter_code
_entity_poly.pdbx_strand_id
1 'polypeptide(L)'
;MKAPARASSGDRRLFLISLIVFALTAVVAVAFLLTRSAPTAQTPAEQGGGGQSGIPMESGFSDPAERSAALSAAGEILPALDEIAAKVEACDAYREERRTQMNIHIAWIRNPDAIPADILLALGANPIGRLLFGMATYTSIEWRLAERPAESCLLPIGQALNRAMAAVGETPLEEFEG
;
A
#
# COMPACT_ATOMS: atom_id res chain seq x y z
N MET A 1 36.51 44.34 -2.26
CA MET A 1 35.46 43.87 -3.22
C MET A 1 36.11 42.83 -4.13
N LYS A 2 35.63 41.58 -4.14
CA LYS A 2 36.23 40.46 -4.88
C LYS A 2 35.47 40.29 -6.20
N ALA A 3 36.18 40.34 -7.34
CA ALA A 3 35.55 40.22 -8.65
C ALA A 3 34.97 38.80 -8.86
N PRO A 4 33.79 38.66 -9.50
CA PRO A 4 33.21 37.35 -9.77
C PRO A 4 34.06 36.57 -10.78
N ALA A 5 34.30 35.29 -10.48
CA ALA A 5 35.04 34.38 -11.35
C ALA A 5 34.31 34.21 -12.68
N ARG A 6 35.03 34.34 -13.81
CA ARG A 6 34.48 34.07 -15.14
C ARG A 6 34.22 32.58 -15.28
N ALA A 7 32.95 32.22 -15.52
CA ALA A 7 32.54 30.86 -15.86
C ALA A 7 33.35 30.34 -17.06
N SER A 8 33.85 29.11 -16.94
CA SER A 8 34.66 28.49 -17.99
C SER A 8 33.77 28.18 -19.21
N SER A 9 34.38 28.04 -20.39
CA SER A 9 33.65 27.65 -21.60
C SER A 9 33.00 26.27 -21.50
N GLY A 10 33.53 25.39 -20.64
CA GLY A 10 32.95 24.08 -20.33
C GLY A 10 31.63 24.18 -19.55
N ASP A 11 31.57 25.06 -18.57
CA ASP A 11 30.37 25.26 -17.73
C ASP A 11 29.20 25.80 -18.57
N ARG A 12 29.48 26.68 -19.53
CA ARG A 12 28.47 27.19 -20.47
C ARG A 12 27.90 26.11 -21.37
N ARG A 13 28.73 25.15 -21.82
CA ARG A 13 28.28 24.03 -22.66
C ARG A 13 27.40 23.06 -21.87
N LEU A 14 27.80 22.71 -20.66
CA LEU A 14 27.01 21.83 -19.78
C LEU A 14 25.67 22.48 -19.39
N PHE A 15 25.67 23.78 -19.10
CA PHE A 15 24.44 24.52 -18.83
C PHE A 15 23.48 24.49 -20.04
N LEU A 16 23.97 24.73 -21.26
CA LEU A 16 23.16 24.66 -22.47
C LEU A 16 22.59 23.25 -22.72
N ILE A 17 23.40 22.20 -22.52
CA ILE A 17 22.93 20.81 -22.66
C ILE A 17 21.84 20.50 -21.64
N SER A 18 22.03 20.88 -20.38
CA SER A 18 21.02 20.69 -19.32
C SER A 18 19.71 21.40 -19.63
N LEU A 19 19.79 22.62 -20.18
CA LEU A 19 18.62 23.41 -20.55
C LEU A 19 17.84 22.79 -21.73
N ILE A 20 18.55 22.22 -22.71
CA ILE A 20 17.94 21.48 -23.83
C ILE A 20 17.23 20.22 -23.34
N VAL A 21 17.87 19.44 -22.47
CA VAL A 21 17.28 18.21 -21.90
C VAL A 21 16.02 18.56 -21.11
N PHE A 22 16.09 19.57 -20.23
CA PHE A 22 14.93 20.01 -19.44
C PHE A 22 13.76 20.46 -20.35
N ALA A 23 14.05 21.25 -21.38
CA ALA A 23 13.03 21.71 -22.33
C ALA A 23 12.37 20.53 -23.07
N LEU A 24 13.16 19.55 -23.51
CA LEU A 24 12.63 18.33 -24.14
C LEU A 24 11.74 17.54 -23.19
N THR A 25 12.16 17.34 -21.94
CA THR A 25 11.37 16.61 -20.95
C THR A 25 10.06 17.34 -20.63
N ALA A 26 10.09 18.67 -20.50
CA ALA A 26 8.90 19.48 -20.29
C ALA A 26 7.92 19.39 -21.47
N VAL A 27 8.41 19.44 -22.71
CA VAL A 27 7.57 19.29 -23.92
C VAL A 27 6.90 17.92 -23.94
N VAL A 28 7.62 16.84 -23.64
CA VAL A 28 7.06 15.48 -23.59
C VAL A 28 5.98 15.36 -22.50
N ALA A 29 6.25 15.89 -21.30
CA ALA A 29 5.28 15.87 -20.20
C ALA A 29 4.01 16.66 -20.53
N VAL A 30 4.14 17.85 -21.13
CA VAL A 30 3.00 18.67 -21.56
C VAL A 30 2.22 17.98 -22.68
N ALA A 31 2.90 17.40 -23.68
CA ALA A 31 2.25 16.63 -24.73
C ALA A 31 1.44 15.45 -24.15
N PHE A 32 2.00 14.74 -23.17
CA PHE A 32 1.32 13.64 -22.49
C PHE A 32 0.11 14.08 -21.64
N LEU A 33 0.17 15.28 -21.04
CA LEU A 33 -0.96 15.86 -20.30
C LEU A 33 -2.07 16.34 -21.24
N LEU A 34 -1.69 16.92 -22.39
CA LEU A 34 -2.66 17.37 -23.40
C LEU A 34 -3.36 16.19 -24.09
N THR A 35 -2.70 15.06 -24.29
CA THR A 35 -3.35 13.84 -24.82
C THR A 35 -4.29 13.15 -23.83
N ARG A 36 -4.21 13.46 -22.53
CA ARG A 36 -5.15 12.96 -21.51
C ARG A 36 -6.46 13.74 -21.42
N SER A 37 -6.64 14.82 -22.20
CA SER A 37 -7.84 15.67 -22.14
C SER A 37 -8.92 15.20 -23.11
N ALA A 38 -9.58 14.09 -22.78
CA ALA A 38 -10.94 13.81 -23.21
C ALA A 38 -11.70 13.11 -22.07
N PRO A 39 -12.68 13.76 -21.42
CA PRO A 39 -13.65 13.05 -20.63
C PRO A 39 -14.58 12.32 -21.59
N THR A 40 -14.21 11.10 -21.99
CA THR A 40 -15.12 10.26 -22.76
C THR A 40 -16.26 9.86 -21.84
N ALA A 41 -17.46 10.36 -22.13
CA ALA A 41 -18.69 9.84 -21.57
C ALA A 41 -18.70 8.31 -21.79
N GLN A 42 -18.68 7.56 -20.69
CA GLN A 42 -18.66 6.10 -20.74
C GLN A 42 -20.00 5.61 -21.28
N THR A 43 -19.98 5.16 -22.53
CA THR A 43 -20.97 4.22 -23.06
C THR A 43 -20.43 2.82 -22.74
N PRO A 44 -21.23 1.89 -22.19
CA PRO A 44 -20.74 0.55 -21.87
C PRO A 44 -20.50 -0.21 -23.17
N ALA A 45 -19.22 -0.33 -23.55
CA ALA A 45 -18.78 -1.18 -24.64
C ALA A 45 -18.26 -2.49 -24.05
N GLU A 46 -19.10 -3.51 -24.19
CA GLU A 46 -18.75 -4.91 -24.40
C GLU A 46 -17.35 -5.09 -24.99
N GLN A 47 -16.39 -5.52 -24.18
CA GLN A 47 -15.02 -5.77 -24.60
C GLN A 47 -14.81 -7.27 -24.79
N GLY A 48 -14.94 -7.68 -26.05
CA GLY A 48 -14.62 -9.02 -26.54
C GLY A 48 -13.15 -9.40 -26.32
N GLY A 49 -12.96 -10.71 -26.14
CA GLY A 49 -11.69 -11.35 -25.86
C GLY A 49 -10.59 -11.10 -26.88
N GLY A 50 -9.38 -10.93 -26.35
CA GLY A 50 -8.13 -10.91 -27.08
C GLY A 50 -7.01 -11.47 -26.21
N GLY A 51 -6.70 -12.75 -26.45
CA GLY A 51 -5.51 -13.51 -26.05
C GLY A 51 -4.63 -12.96 -24.93
N GLN A 52 -4.95 -13.28 -23.67
CA GLN A 52 -3.92 -13.46 -22.66
C GLN A 52 -3.65 -14.95 -22.54
N SER A 53 -2.39 -15.34 -22.75
CA SER A 53 -1.86 -16.62 -22.28
C SER A 53 -2.11 -16.65 -20.77
N GLY A 54 -3.20 -17.30 -20.37
CA GLY A 54 -3.67 -17.34 -19.00
C GLY A 54 -2.67 -18.08 -18.13
N ILE A 55 -1.83 -17.32 -17.43
CA ILE A 55 -1.41 -17.78 -16.12
C ILE A 55 -2.71 -17.81 -15.31
N PRO A 56 -3.15 -18.97 -14.79
CA PRO A 56 -4.33 -19.03 -13.95
C PRO A 56 -4.08 -18.11 -12.76
N MET A 57 -4.73 -16.95 -12.74
CA MET A 57 -4.85 -16.16 -11.53
C MET A 57 -5.86 -16.91 -10.67
N GLU A 58 -5.36 -17.65 -9.68
CA GLU A 58 -6.20 -18.21 -8.62
C GLU A 58 -6.97 -17.06 -7.97
N SER A 59 -8.27 -17.00 -8.25
CA SER A 59 -9.16 -16.00 -7.67
C SER A 59 -9.29 -16.24 -6.18
N GLY A 60 -9.32 -15.16 -5.39
CA GLY A 60 -9.41 -15.20 -3.93
C GLY A 60 -10.43 -16.23 -3.43
N PHE A 61 -9.92 -17.14 -2.60
CA PHE A 61 -10.49 -18.43 -2.22
C PHE A 61 -10.71 -19.39 -3.39
N SER A 62 -9.82 -20.37 -3.49
CA SER A 62 -9.84 -21.40 -4.53
C SER A 62 -10.96 -22.43 -4.30
N ASP A 63 -11.45 -22.53 -3.05
CA ASP A 63 -12.55 -23.41 -2.61
C ASP A 63 -13.39 -22.73 -1.49
N PRO A 64 -14.73 -22.88 -1.47
CA PRO A 64 -15.58 -22.62 -0.30
C PRO A 64 -15.01 -23.05 1.06
N ALA A 65 -14.26 -24.15 1.14
CA ALA A 65 -13.63 -24.60 2.38
C ALA A 65 -12.56 -23.61 2.88
N GLU A 66 -11.73 -23.08 1.98
CA GLU A 66 -10.71 -22.06 2.31
C GLU A 66 -11.37 -20.76 2.76
N ARG A 67 -12.45 -20.36 2.08
CA ARG A 67 -13.25 -19.20 2.50
C ARG A 67 -13.80 -19.39 3.91
N SER A 68 -14.39 -20.54 4.20
CA SER A 68 -14.92 -20.85 5.52
C SER A 68 -13.84 -20.85 6.59
N ALA A 69 -12.66 -21.41 6.29
CA ALA A 69 -11.53 -21.42 7.21
C ALA A 69 -11.03 -20.00 7.51
N ALA A 70 -10.88 -19.17 6.48
CA ALA A 70 -10.46 -17.78 6.65
C ALA A 70 -11.49 -16.94 7.42
N LEU A 71 -12.79 -17.15 7.20
CA LEU A 71 -13.85 -16.51 7.98
C LEU A 71 -13.84 -16.97 9.45
N SER A 72 -13.60 -18.26 9.70
CA SER A 72 -13.46 -18.78 11.06
C SER A 72 -12.27 -18.16 11.78
N ALA A 73 -11.11 -18.14 11.11
CA ALA A 73 -9.88 -17.54 11.64
C ALA A 73 -10.06 -16.03 11.88
N ALA A 74 -10.74 -15.32 10.97
CA ALA A 74 -11.11 -13.91 11.16
C ALA A 74 -11.97 -13.73 12.43
N GLY A 75 -12.91 -14.63 12.68
CA GLY A 75 -13.73 -14.65 13.90
C GLY A 75 -12.91 -14.75 15.19
N GLU A 76 -11.90 -15.61 15.20
CA GLU A 76 -11.01 -15.82 16.36
C GLU A 76 -10.17 -14.58 16.70
N ILE A 77 -9.79 -13.80 15.68
CA ILE A 77 -8.97 -12.59 15.87
C ILE A 77 -9.78 -11.31 16.12
N LEU A 78 -11.12 -11.33 16.05
CA LEU A 78 -11.94 -10.11 16.20
C LEU A 78 -11.65 -9.34 17.50
N PRO A 79 -11.53 -9.97 18.68
CA PRO A 79 -11.18 -9.23 19.91
C PRO A 79 -9.81 -8.55 19.83
N ALA A 80 -8.82 -9.22 19.22
CA ALA A 80 -7.49 -8.65 19.00
C ALA A 80 -7.55 -7.48 17.99
N LEU A 81 -8.41 -7.59 16.98
CA LEU A 81 -8.62 -6.55 15.98
C LEU A 81 -9.28 -5.30 16.58
N ASP A 82 -10.20 -5.46 17.54
CA ASP A 82 -10.80 -4.35 18.28
C ASP A 82 -9.76 -3.62 19.13
N GLU A 83 -8.86 -4.36 19.78
CA GLU A 83 -7.73 -3.78 20.50
C GLU A 83 -6.80 -3.01 19.53
N ILE A 84 -6.45 -3.60 18.39
CA ILE A 84 -5.61 -2.96 17.37
C ILE A 84 -6.27 -1.67 16.87
N ALA A 85 -7.57 -1.71 16.56
CA ALA A 85 -8.33 -0.54 16.11
C ALA A 85 -8.28 0.60 17.14
N ALA A 86 -8.49 0.29 18.42
CA ALA A 86 -8.40 1.28 19.50
C ALA A 86 -6.99 1.89 19.60
N LYS A 87 -5.93 1.09 19.49
CA LYS A 87 -4.55 1.60 19.51
C LYS A 87 -4.21 2.44 18.28
N VAL A 88 -4.66 2.03 17.09
CA VAL A 88 -4.49 2.80 15.85
C VAL A 88 -5.12 4.18 15.98
N GLU A 89 -6.31 4.27 16.57
CA GLU A 89 -6.99 5.55 16.82
C GLU A 89 -6.32 6.38 17.92
N ALA A 90 -5.69 5.75 18.91
CA ALA A 90 -4.99 6.48 19.98
C ALA A 90 -3.56 6.93 19.60
N CYS A 91 -3.00 6.44 18.50
CA CYS A 91 -1.58 6.63 18.16
C CYS A 91 -1.36 7.85 17.24
N ASP A 92 -0.89 8.95 17.82
CA ASP A 92 -0.60 10.21 17.10
C ASP A 92 0.59 10.10 16.13
N ALA A 93 1.40 9.04 16.23
CA ALA A 93 2.47 8.79 15.27
C ALA A 93 1.94 8.39 13.89
N TYR A 94 0.67 7.97 13.78
CA TYR A 94 0.03 7.76 12.50
C TYR A 94 -0.48 9.07 11.90
N ARG A 95 -0.10 9.33 10.66
CA ARG A 95 -0.78 10.32 9.81
C ARG A 95 -2.23 9.91 9.53
N GLU A 96 -3.07 10.89 9.25
CA GLU A 96 -4.51 10.68 9.00
C GLU A 96 -4.74 9.66 7.87
N GLU A 97 -4.04 9.80 6.74
CA GLU A 97 -4.22 8.90 5.60
C GLU A 97 -3.84 7.46 5.94
N ARG A 98 -2.80 7.30 6.76
CA ARG A 98 -2.32 6.00 7.20
C ARG A 98 -3.35 5.35 8.13
N ARG A 99 -3.92 6.12 9.06
CA ARG A 99 -5.00 5.68 9.94
C ARG A 99 -6.24 5.24 9.14
N THR A 100 -6.63 6.01 8.13
CA THR A 100 -7.73 5.63 7.23
C THR A 100 -7.46 4.29 6.54
N GLN A 101 -6.25 4.06 6.02
CA GLN A 101 -5.89 2.79 5.38
C GLN A 101 -5.96 1.60 6.35
N MET A 102 -5.46 1.77 7.58
CA MET A 102 -5.56 0.75 8.63
C MET A 102 -7.04 0.44 8.94
N ASN A 103 -7.87 1.46 9.08
CA ASN A 103 -9.29 1.30 9.38
C ASN A 103 -10.07 0.63 8.24
N ILE A 104 -9.67 0.84 6.98
CA ILE A 104 -10.22 0.10 5.82
C ILE A 104 -9.88 -1.39 5.93
N HIS A 105 -8.62 -1.73 6.23
CA HIS A 105 -8.22 -3.13 6.40
C HIS A 105 -8.97 -3.79 7.57
N ILE A 106 -9.10 -3.10 8.70
CA ILE A 106 -9.88 -3.57 9.85
C ILE A 106 -11.35 -3.80 9.46
N ALA A 107 -11.97 -2.87 8.74
CA ALA A 107 -13.35 -3.00 8.30
C ALA A 107 -13.54 -4.21 7.37
N TRP A 108 -12.60 -4.44 6.45
CA TRP A 108 -12.59 -5.60 5.57
C TRP A 108 -12.36 -6.92 6.31
N ILE A 109 -11.52 -6.95 7.34
CA ILE A 109 -11.35 -8.15 8.16
C ILE A 109 -12.64 -8.45 8.96
N ARG A 110 -13.30 -7.42 9.51
CA ARG A 110 -14.60 -7.57 10.21
C ARG A 110 -15.73 -8.00 9.29
N ASN A 111 -15.71 -7.53 8.04
CA ASN A 111 -16.72 -7.86 7.04
C ASN A 111 -16.03 -8.20 5.70
N PRO A 112 -15.56 -9.46 5.52
CA PRO A 112 -14.83 -9.85 4.32
C PRO A 112 -15.66 -9.80 3.04
N ASP A 113 -16.99 -9.83 3.14
CA ASP A 113 -17.90 -9.67 1.99
C ASP A 113 -17.90 -8.23 1.45
N ALA A 114 -17.36 -7.26 2.20
CA ALA A 114 -17.19 -5.88 1.75
C ALA A 114 -15.87 -5.62 1.00
N ILE A 115 -15.02 -6.64 0.83
CA ILE A 115 -13.78 -6.53 0.06
C ILE A 115 -14.13 -6.44 -1.44
N PRO A 116 -13.68 -5.39 -2.17
CA PRO A 116 -13.86 -5.33 -3.61
C PRO A 116 -13.26 -6.55 -4.32
N ALA A 117 -13.95 -7.08 -5.35
CA ALA A 117 -13.55 -8.33 -5.99
C ALA A 117 -12.15 -8.29 -6.62
N ASP A 118 -11.74 -7.14 -7.16
CA ASP A 118 -10.40 -6.89 -7.69
C ASP A 118 -9.32 -6.91 -6.60
N ILE A 119 -9.63 -6.36 -5.43
CA ILE A 119 -8.75 -6.44 -4.25
C ILE A 119 -8.68 -7.88 -3.74
N LEU A 120 -9.81 -8.58 -3.65
CA LEU A 120 -9.85 -9.96 -3.21
C LEU A 120 -9.01 -10.87 -4.13
N LEU A 121 -9.09 -10.65 -5.44
CA LEU A 121 -8.22 -11.30 -6.43
C LEU A 121 -6.74 -10.98 -6.20
N ALA A 122 -6.41 -9.71 -5.93
CA ALA A 122 -5.04 -9.29 -5.68
C ALA A 122 -4.46 -9.86 -4.37
N LEU A 123 -5.30 -10.11 -3.36
CA LEU A 123 -4.87 -10.68 -2.07
C LEU A 123 -4.60 -12.20 -2.14
N GLY A 124 -5.28 -12.94 -3.01
CA GLY A 124 -5.04 -14.37 -3.22
C GLY A 124 -5.53 -15.28 -2.08
N ALA A 125 -4.80 -16.38 -1.81
CA ALA A 125 -5.25 -17.53 -1.00
C ALA A 125 -5.38 -17.30 0.53
N ASN A 126 -5.12 -16.09 1.05
CA ASN A 126 -5.38 -15.76 2.46
C ASN A 126 -5.61 -14.26 2.63
N PRO A 127 -6.77 -13.71 2.23
CA PRO A 127 -6.98 -12.27 2.22
C PRO A 127 -6.90 -11.65 3.62
N ILE A 128 -7.33 -12.37 4.66
CA ILE A 128 -7.26 -11.90 6.04
C ILE A 128 -5.81 -11.75 6.50
N GLY A 129 -5.00 -12.79 6.29
CA GLY A 129 -3.57 -12.75 6.58
C GLY A 129 -2.84 -11.64 5.81
N ARG A 130 -3.15 -11.47 4.53
CA ARG A 130 -2.57 -10.41 3.69
C ARG A 130 -2.97 -9.00 4.14
N LEU A 131 -4.20 -8.80 4.60
CA LEU A 131 -4.64 -7.52 5.15
C LEU A 131 -3.91 -7.19 6.45
N LEU A 132 -3.76 -8.16 7.36
CA LEU A 132 -2.96 -8.04 8.58
C LEU A 132 -1.49 -7.73 8.28
N PHE A 133 -0.90 -8.45 7.32
CA PHE A 133 0.47 -8.21 6.87
C PHE A 133 0.67 -6.80 6.29
N GLY A 134 -0.29 -6.31 5.50
CA GLY A 134 -0.29 -4.94 5.00
C GLY A 134 -0.29 -3.92 6.13
N MET A 135 -1.13 -4.12 7.15
CA MET A 135 -1.16 -3.28 8.35
C MET A 135 0.15 -3.32 9.14
N ALA A 136 0.75 -4.50 9.32
CA ALA A 136 2.03 -4.65 10.00
C ALA A 136 3.16 -3.94 9.23
N THR A 137 3.20 -4.09 7.91
CA THR A 137 4.16 -3.41 7.03
C THR A 137 4.03 -1.88 7.12
N TYR A 138 2.80 -1.37 7.09
CA TYR A 138 2.50 0.04 7.30
C TYR A 138 3.01 0.56 8.64
N THR A 139 2.74 -0.19 9.72
CA THR A 139 3.24 0.13 11.07
C THR A 139 4.77 0.18 11.09
N SER A 140 5.44 -0.82 10.50
CA SER A 140 6.91 -0.92 10.45
C SER A 140 7.54 0.23 9.68
N ILE A 141 6.93 0.64 8.56
CA ILE A 141 7.38 1.78 7.77
C ILE A 141 7.27 3.08 8.56
N GLU A 142 6.13 3.38 9.18
CA GLU A 142 5.96 4.62 9.97
C GLU A 142 6.91 4.62 11.18
N TRP A 143 7.09 3.48 11.85
CA TRP A 143 8.01 3.36 12.98
C TRP A 143 9.46 3.58 12.55
N ARG A 144 9.86 3.03 11.39
CA ARG A 144 11.18 3.26 10.79
C ARG A 144 11.38 4.72 10.39
N LEU A 145 10.37 5.38 9.82
CA LEU A 145 10.44 6.80 9.46
C LEU A 145 10.59 7.72 10.69
N ALA A 146 10.08 7.28 11.85
CA ALA A 146 10.27 7.95 13.14
C ALA A 146 11.59 7.60 13.84
N GLU A 147 12.52 6.89 13.17
CA GLU A 147 13.79 6.41 13.74
C GLU A 147 13.65 5.33 14.84
N ARG A 148 12.54 4.57 14.81
CA ARG A 148 12.26 3.43 15.70
C ARG A 148 12.39 3.75 17.20
N PRO A 149 11.71 4.78 17.74
CA PRO A 149 11.79 5.06 19.16
C PRO A 149 11.15 3.92 19.95
N ALA A 150 11.82 3.48 21.01
CA ALA A 150 11.34 2.37 21.86
C ALA A 150 9.99 2.70 22.55
N GLU A 151 9.77 3.97 22.87
CA GLU A 151 8.52 4.47 23.49
C GLU A 151 7.42 4.80 22.48
N SER A 152 7.57 4.42 21.20
CA SER A 152 6.57 4.69 20.17
C SER A 152 5.30 3.89 20.42
N CYS A 153 4.12 4.52 20.25
CA CYS A 153 2.84 3.80 20.21
C CYS A 153 2.75 2.79 19.05
N LEU A 154 3.61 2.89 18.03
CA LEU A 154 3.65 1.97 16.90
C LEU A 154 4.21 0.59 17.26
N LEU A 155 5.12 0.50 18.23
CA LEU A 155 5.71 -0.77 18.66
C LEU A 155 4.67 -1.76 19.23
N PRO A 156 3.85 -1.39 20.25
CA PRO A 156 2.82 -2.30 20.76
C PRO A 156 1.71 -2.59 19.75
N ILE A 157 1.48 -1.71 18.77
CA ILE A 157 0.57 -1.99 17.65
C ILE A 157 1.16 -3.08 16.74
N GLY A 158 2.44 -2.95 16.38
CA GLY A 158 3.16 -3.95 15.58
C GLY A 158 3.19 -5.33 16.25
N GLN A 159 3.43 -5.38 17.56
CA GLN A 159 3.38 -6.62 18.35
C GLN A 159 1.98 -7.25 18.36
N ALA A 160 0.92 -6.44 18.50
CA ALA A 160 -0.45 -6.93 18.44
C ALA A 160 -0.79 -7.50 17.04
N LEU A 161 -0.33 -6.84 15.98
CA LEU A 161 -0.46 -7.32 14.61
C LEU A 161 0.30 -8.62 14.38
N ASN A 162 1.52 -8.77 14.92
CA ASN A 162 2.28 -10.02 14.87
C ASN A 162 1.53 -11.19 15.51
N ARG A 163 0.91 -10.98 16.68
CA ARG A 163 0.07 -12.00 17.33
C ARG A 163 -1.14 -12.39 16.48
N ALA A 164 -1.81 -11.40 15.87
CA ALA A 164 -2.95 -11.66 14.99
C ALA A 164 -2.52 -12.40 13.70
N MET A 165 -1.39 -12.03 13.09
CA MET A 165 -0.82 -12.72 11.93
C MET A 165 -0.48 -14.18 12.25
N ALA A 166 0.21 -14.43 13.37
CA ALA A 166 0.54 -15.78 13.81
C ALA A 166 -0.72 -16.63 14.02
N ALA A 167 -1.79 -16.06 14.57
CA ALA A 167 -3.06 -16.76 14.77
C ALA A 167 -3.74 -17.19 13.46
N VAL A 168 -3.49 -16.49 12.35
CA VAL A 168 -4.02 -16.83 11.02
C VAL A 168 -3.00 -17.53 10.10
N GLY A 169 -1.90 -18.02 10.67
CA GLY A 169 -0.88 -18.78 9.94
C GLY A 169 0.06 -17.94 9.07
N GLU A 170 0.10 -16.62 9.25
CA GLU A 170 1.06 -15.73 8.59
C GLU A 170 2.35 -15.60 9.40
N THR A 171 3.45 -15.32 8.71
CA THR A 171 4.76 -15.08 9.35
C THR A 171 4.80 -13.68 9.98
N PRO A 172 5.07 -13.56 11.29
CA PRO A 172 5.27 -12.27 11.95
C PRO A 172 6.42 -11.46 11.35
N LEU A 173 6.38 -10.13 11.51
CA LEU A 173 7.49 -9.25 11.15
C LEU A 173 8.56 -9.26 12.24
N GLU A 174 9.81 -9.53 11.87
CA GLU A 174 10.96 -9.59 12.79
C GLU A 174 11.15 -8.28 13.59
N GLU A 175 10.81 -7.12 13.01
CA GLU A 175 11.00 -5.84 13.69
C GLU A 175 10.11 -5.64 14.92
N PHE A 176 9.06 -6.42 15.05
CA PHE A 176 8.14 -6.38 16.19
C PHE A 176 8.22 -7.66 17.04
N GLU A 177 9.32 -8.40 16.96
CA GLU A 177 9.62 -9.47 17.91
C GLU A 177 9.91 -8.89 19.29
N GLY A 178 9.20 -9.40 20.31
CA GLY A 178 9.29 -8.94 21.70
C GLY A 178 7.99 -9.13 22.46
#